data_AF-A0A7C1NJ86-F1
#
_entry.id   AF-A0A7C1NJ86-F1
#
_cell.length_a   1.000
_cell.length_b   1.000
_cell.length_c   1.000
_cell.angle_alpha   90.00
_cell.angle_beta   90.00
_cell.angle_gamma   90.00
#
_symmetry.space_group_name_H-M   'P 1'
#
loop_
_entity.id
_entity.type
_entity.pdbx_description
1 polymer ?
#
loop_
_entity_poly.entity_id
_entity_poly.type
_entity_poly.pdbx_seq_one_letter_code
_entity_poly.pdbx_strand_id
1 'polypeptide(L)'
;MKIKIAALKLFFWFYGSTTFVLFLIIFFLILHKNNYSVETTAVFFQDVVVTILTSPLFYIIATIPYLIFLLIKSIFSDYKRNKIKGFLKGSLFKIVIPVAAFFIGNLVLQSYRLSEVLDYTWDTTVENNSTRVNNNYSIDKKQRGIHVFNLSGNTEDLEQLKTNNFEWITLTPFINQGRYNKPSLRLISDDSYTNLLKHYKAIKEECDKYGIKIMLKPHIWLQKTGNGKWRSDIKMETEQEWNTWFENYNQIILKYAKLAEDLQLEQFCIGTELETTVYEKPNKWKTLIKKVKATYKGKLTYAANWDNEYKEVPFWDELDYIGIQAYFPISAKNDPTLLELENHWRKHAEAIALVSSKFNKPILFTELGYKSIRGTSKKPWEWNGINTLYSKISKGEQLLCYQAFFNTIWKEPWFHGIHIWEWQSRGASSGNNTNFTIEGKPSLNLIAKYFKVHKQ
;
A
#
# COMPACT_ATOMS: atom_id res chain seq x y z
N MET A 1 16.57 47.06 15.84
CA MET A 1 17.16 45.70 15.88
C MET A 1 18.36 45.64 14.93
N LYS A 2 19.56 46.04 15.35
CA LYS A 2 20.78 45.91 14.53
C LYS A 2 21.28 44.47 14.63
N ILE A 3 20.81 43.58 13.75
CA ILE A 3 21.51 42.31 13.52
C ILE A 3 22.93 42.70 13.10
N LYS A 4 23.94 42.36 13.91
CA LYS A 4 25.33 42.70 13.58
C LYS A 4 25.65 42.03 12.24
N ILE A 5 26.01 42.82 11.22
CA ILE A 5 26.34 42.36 9.86
C ILE A 5 27.26 41.12 9.86
N ALA A 6 28.17 41.03 10.84
CA ALA A 6 29.05 39.89 11.04
C ALA A 6 28.32 38.56 11.35
N ALA A 7 27.24 38.57 12.14
CA ALA A 7 26.45 37.36 12.44
C ALA A 7 25.71 36.86 11.20
N LEU A 8 25.20 37.78 10.38
CA LEU A 8 24.53 37.45 9.13
C LEU A 8 25.51 36.84 8.11
N LYS A 9 26.71 37.41 7.97
CA LYS A 9 27.78 36.86 7.14
C LYS A 9 28.16 35.44 7.56
N LEU A 10 28.29 35.21 8.87
CA LEU A 10 28.66 33.90 9.41
C LEU A 10 27.54 32.85 9.19
N PHE A 11 26.28 33.24 9.36
CA PHE A 11 25.14 32.39 9.03
C PHE A 11 25.18 31.95 7.56
N PHE A 12 25.31 32.90 6.63
CA PHE A 12 25.35 32.59 5.20
C PHE A 12 26.55 31.73 4.82
N TRP A 13 27.69 31.90 5.49
CA TRP A 13 28.86 31.03 5.29
C TRP A 13 28.55 29.58 5.69
N PHE A 14 28.07 29.34 6.92
CA PHE A 14 27.68 27.99 7.36
C PHE A 14 26.59 27.38 6.48
N TYR A 15 25.57 28.17 6.15
CA TYR A 15 24.46 27.74 5.31
C TYR A 15 24.93 27.35 3.91
N GLY A 16 25.75 28.19 3.27
CA GLY A 16 26.33 27.94 1.95
C GLY A 16 27.26 26.74 1.93
N SER A 17 28.17 26.63 2.91
CA SER A 17 29.07 25.48 3.04
C SER A 17 28.33 24.17 3.29
N THR A 18 27.31 24.19 4.16
CA THR A 18 26.49 23.00 4.43
C THR A 18 25.73 22.57 3.18
N THR A 19 25.11 23.53 2.49
CA THR A 19 24.40 23.29 1.22
C THR A 19 25.33 22.66 0.19
N PHE A 20 26.54 23.22 0.02
CA PHE A 20 27.54 22.70 -0.91
C PHE A 20 27.95 21.26 -0.56
N VAL A 21 28.23 20.97 0.71
CA VAL A 21 28.61 19.61 1.16
C VAL A 21 27.48 18.61 0.95
N LEU A 22 26.24 18.97 1.29
CA LEU A 22 25.08 18.10 1.07
C LEU A 22 24.90 17.77 -0.41
N PHE A 23 25.00 18.77 -1.27
CA PHE A 23 24.94 18.61 -2.72
C PHE A 23 26.07 17.74 -3.27
N LEU A 24 27.29 17.91 -2.77
CA LEU A 24 28.43 17.09 -3.15
C LEU A 24 28.21 15.61 -2.74
N ILE A 25 27.74 15.36 -1.51
CA ILE A 25 27.40 14.01 -1.03
C ILE A 25 26.31 13.38 -1.92
N ILE A 26 25.24 14.13 -2.22
CA ILE A 26 24.14 13.64 -3.06
C ILE A 26 24.64 13.30 -4.47
N PHE A 27 25.49 14.13 -5.07
CA PHE A 27 26.08 13.87 -6.38
C PHE A 27 26.86 12.54 -6.39
N PHE A 28 27.75 12.34 -5.41
CA PHE A 28 28.51 11.08 -5.30
C PHE A 28 27.64 9.87 -4.99
N LEU A 29 26.57 10.03 -4.19
CA LEU A 29 25.61 8.96 -3.94
C LEU A 29 24.88 8.54 -5.22
N ILE A 30 24.45 9.49 -6.06
CA ILE A 30 23.80 9.19 -7.35
C ILE A 30 24.78 8.47 -8.28
N LEU A 31 26.02 8.98 -8.36
CA LEU A 31 27.08 8.42 -9.19
C LEU A 31 27.39 6.96 -8.82
N HIS A 32 27.60 6.69 -7.52
CA HIS A 32 28.08 5.39 -7.05
C HIS A 32 26.97 4.36 -6.88
N LYS A 33 25.79 4.75 -6.41
CA LYS A 33 24.70 3.80 -6.14
C LYS A 33 24.07 3.23 -7.42
N ASN A 34 24.14 3.96 -8.54
CA ASN A 34 23.48 3.58 -9.78
C ASN A 34 24.45 3.22 -10.92
N ASN A 35 25.77 3.22 -10.69
CA ASN A 35 26.80 3.02 -11.73
C ASN A 35 26.59 3.92 -12.97
N TYR A 36 26.14 5.16 -12.77
CA TYR A 36 25.92 6.10 -13.87
C TYR A 36 27.23 6.71 -14.38
N SER A 37 27.23 7.11 -15.65
CA SER A 37 28.29 8.01 -16.16
C SER A 37 28.17 9.38 -15.47
N VAL A 38 29.25 10.15 -15.50
CA VAL A 38 29.27 11.51 -14.93
C VAL A 38 28.21 12.40 -15.61
N GLU A 39 28.05 12.28 -16.92
CA GLU A 39 27.08 13.05 -17.71
C GLU A 39 25.64 12.71 -17.32
N THR A 40 25.32 11.42 -17.19
CA THR A 40 23.99 10.97 -16.76
C THR A 40 23.72 11.41 -15.31
N THR A 41 24.75 11.32 -14.45
CA THR A 41 24.67 11.80 -13.06
C THR A 41 24.37 13.29 -12.99
N ALA A 42 24.98 14.12 -13.85
CA ALA A 42 24.74 15.56 -13.87
C ALA A 42 23.28 15.90 -14.20
N VAL A 43 22.67 15.20 -15.17
CA VAL A 43 21.26 15.38 -15.53
C VAL A 43 20.33 15.01 -14.37
N PHE A 44 20.52 13.84 -13.76
CA PHE A 44 19.72 13.42 -12.60
C PHE A 44 19.94 14.33 -11.39
N PHE A 45 21.17 14.77 -11.18
CA PHE A 45 21.52 15.65 -10.08
C PHE A 45 20.79 16.99 -10.20
N GLN A 46 20.65 17.55 -11.41
CA GLN A 46 19.89 18.78 -11.62
C GLN A 46 18.42 18.65 -11.19
N ASP A 47 17.75 17.56 -11.59
CA ASP A 47 16.36 17.28 -11.19
C ASP A 47 16.23 17.10 -9.66
N VAL A 48 17.20 16.41 -9.05
CA VAL A 48 17.25 16.19 -7.61
C VAL A 48 17.47 17.51 -6.86
N VAL A 49 18.38 18.37 -7.32
CA VAL A 49 18.63 19.69 -6.73
C VAL A 49 17.37 20.55 -6.77
N VAL A 50 16.66 20.60 -7.90
CA VAL A 50 15.39 21.34 -8.02
C VAL A 50 14.36 20.80 -7.03
N THR A 51 14.26 19.47 -6.89
CA THR A 51 13.35 18.84 -5.94
C THR A 51 13.71 19.17 -4.49
N ILE A 52 15.01 19.19 -4.16
CA ILE A 52 15.48 19.50 -2.80
C ILE A 52 15.26 20.98 -2.46
N LEU A 53 15.57 21.89 -3.39
CA LEU A 53 15.38 23.32 -3.19
C LEU A 53 13.90 23.73 -3.10
N THR A 54 12.99 22.93 -3.62
CA THR A 54 11.55 23.17 -3.44
C THR A 54 11.01 22.61 -2.12
N SER A 55 11.81 21.87 -1.35
CA SER A 55 11.43 21.31 -0.05
C SER A 55 11.75 22.25 1.12
N PRO A 56 10.75 22.69 1.90
CA PRO A 56 10.99 23.50 3.10
C PRO A 56 11.94 22.83 4.12
N LEU A 57 11.94 21.49 4.17
CA LEU A 57 12.77 20.71 5.08
C LEU A 57 14.28 20.89 4.80
N PHE A 58 14.65 21.09 3.54
CA PHE A 58 16.05 21.30 3.16
C PHE A 58 16.62 22.55 3.85
N TYR A 59 15.87 23.65 3.83
CA TYR A 59 16.27 24.90 4.48
C TYR A 59 16.45 24.72 5.98
N ILE A 60 15.59 23.93 6.64
CA ILE A 60 15.75 23.62 8.07
C ILE A 60 17.05 22.85 8.29
N ILE A 61 17.30 21.79 7.53
CA ILE A 61 18.49 20.94 7.66
C ILE A 61 19.78 21.76 7.42
N ALA A 62 19.80 22.60 6.39
CA ALA A 62 20.96 23.42 6.04
C ALA A 62 21.31 24.45 7.14
N THR A 63 20.38 24.78 8.05
CA THR A 63 20.65 25.65 9.20
C THR A 63 21.22 24.93 10.42
N ILE A 64 21.10 23.59 10.51
CA ILE A 64 21.50 22.81 11.69
C ILE A 64 22.97 23.04 12.06
N PRO A 65 23.96 23.04 11.14
CA PRO A 65 25.36 23.24 11.52
C PRO A 65 25.64 24.61 12.12
N TYR A 66 24.94 25.66 11.66
CA TYR A 66 25.03 26.98 12.27
C TYR A 66 24.44 27.00 13.68
N LEU A 67 23.30 26.33 13.90
CA LEU A 67 22.70 26.19 15.22
C LEU A 67 23.63 25.43 16.19
N ILE A 68 24.28 24.37 15.72
CA ILE A 68 25.30 23.63 16.47
C ILE A 68 26.50 24.54 16.80
N PHE A 69 26.99 25.32 15.84
CA PHE A 69 28.05 26.29 16.08
C PHE A 69 27.67 27.31 17.15
N LEU A 70 26.47 27.88 17.07
CA LEU A 70 25.96 28.81 18.08
C LEU A 70 25.85 28.16 19.46
N LEU A 71 25.38 26.91 19.51
CA LEU A 71 25.30 26.12 20.74
C LEU A 71 26.68 25.92 21.37
N ILE A 72 27.67 25.48 20.59
CA ILE A 72 29.07 25.31 21.02
C ILE A 72 29.63 26.65 21.52
N LYS A 73 29.49 27.72 20.72
CA LYS A 73 29.96 29.06 21.08
C LYS A 73 29.33 29.55 22.39
N SER A 74 28.05 29.27 22.58
CA SER A 74 27.29 29.61 23.79
C SER A 74 27.83 28.88 25.02
N ILE A 75 28.16 27.60 24.89
CA ILE A 75 28.78 26.79 25.97
C ILE A 75 30.18 27.29 26.31
N PHE A 76 31.00 27.60 25.30
CA PHE A 76 32.32 28.21 25.50
C PHE A 76 32.22 29.58 26.20
N SER A 77 31.18 30.36 25.90
CA SER A 77 30.94 31.61 26.62
C SER A 77 30.61 31.38 28.09
N ASP A 78 29.86 30.34 28.44
CA ASP A 78 29.56 30.00 29.83
C ASP A 78 30.83 29.56 30.57
N TYR A 79 31.69 28.78 29.92
CA TYR A 79 33.01 28.41 30.44
C TYR A 79 33.88 29.64 30.72
N LYS A 80 33.92 30.62 29.82
CA LYS A 80 34.69 31.85 30.04
C LYS A 80 34.19 32.66 31.23
N ARG A 81 32.87 32.64 31.51
CA ARG A 81 32.26 33.41 32.61
C ARG A 81 32.45 32.76 33.98
N ASN A 82 32.29 31.45 34.09
CA ASN A 82 32.27 30.77 35.39
C ASN A 82 33.06 29.43 35.39
N LYS A 83 34.08 29.35 34.53
CA LYS A 83 34.98 28.19 34.37
C LYS A 83 34.18 26.89 34.24
N ILE A 84 34.61 25.85 34.95
CA ILE A 84 34.00 24.52 34.93
C ILE A 84 32.52 24.56 35.35
N LYS A 85 32.16 25.34 36.39
CA LYS A 85 30.76 25.49 36.83
C LYS A 85 29.88 26.07 35.72
N GLY A 86 30.39 27.04 34.97
CA GLY A 86 29.73 27.64 33.82
C GLY A 86 29.53 26.63 32.68
N PHE A 87 30.58 25.88 32.33
CA PHE A 87 30.50 24.83 31.32
C PHE A 87 29.48 23.75 31.68
N LEU A 88 29.53 23.22 32.91
CA LEU A 88 28.61 22.18 33.38
C LEU A 88 27.15 22.66 33.34
N LYS A 89 26.88 23.87 33.83
CA LYS A 89 25.55 24.49 33.78
C LYS A 89 25.10 24.71 32.32
N GLY A 90 25.97 25.25 31.48
CA GLY A 90 25.71 25.51 30.06
C GLY A 90 25.36 24.23 29.29
N SER A 91 26.19 23.19 29.43
CA SER A 91 25.98 21.89 28.82
C SER A 91 24.70 21.21 29.34
N LEU A 92 24.43 21.30 30.65
CA LEU A 92 23.20 20.74 31.25
C LEU A 92 21.94 21.37 30.64
N PHE A 93 21.83 22.70 30.64
CA PHE A 93 20.61 23.38 30.19
C PHE A 93 20.45 23.43 28.67
N LYS A 94 21.54 23.45 27.90
CA LYS A 94 21.50 23.65 26.45
C LYS A 94 21.62 22.36 25.65
N ILE A 95 22.14 21.29 26.23
CA ILE A 95 22.29 19.98 25.58
C ILE A 95 21.53 18.91 26.35
N VAL A 96 21.93 18.65 27.60
CA VAL A 96 21.46 17.46 28.33
C VAL A 96 19.95 17.50 28.55
N ILE A 97 19.39 18.61 29.05
CA ILE A 97 17.96 18.74 29.30
C ILE A 97 17.14 18.65 27.99
N PRO A 98 17.43 19.41 26.92
CA PRO A 98 16.69 19.30 25.66
C PRO A 98 16.75 17.90 25.04
N VAL A 99 17.94 17.28 25.04
CA VAL A 99 18.12 15.92 24.52
C VAL A 99 17.34 14.91 25.37
N ALA A 100 17.45 14.99 26.70
CA ALA A 100 16.67 14.14 27.60
C ALA A 100 15.16 14.34 27.41
N ALA A 101 14.69 15.59 27.29
CA ALA A 101 13.27 15.89 27.04
C ALA A 101 12.79 15.31 25.71
N PHE A 102 13.63 15.35 24.65
CA PHE A 102 13.32 14.71 23.38
C PHE A 102 13.21 13.19 23.52
N PHE A 103 14.18 12.54 24.19
CA PHE A 103 14.14 11.09 24.42
C PHE A 103 12.95 10.67 25.28
N ILE A 104 12.70 11.35 26.40
CA ILE A 104 11.54 11.10 27.27
C ILE A 104 10.24 11.35 26.51
N GLY A 105 10.14 12.42 25.74
CA GLY A 105 8.98 12.72 24.91
C GLY A 105 8.70 11.61 23.90
N ASN A 106 9.74 11.09 23.23
CA ASN A 106 9.60 9.95 22.33
C ASN A 106 9.18 8.68 23.08
N LEU A 107 9.75 8.39 24.25
CA LEU A 107 9.35 7.24 25.08
C LEU A 107 7.88 7.32 25.51
N VAL A 108 7.43 8.49 25.97
CA VAL A 108 6.03 8.74 26.34
C VAL A 108 5.12 8.58 25.12
N LEU A 109 5.54 9.09 23.96
CA LEU A 109 4.80 8.93 22.72
C LEU A 109 4.69 7.45 22.33
N GLN A 110 5.78 6.68 22.34
CA GLN A 110 5.72 5.25 22.01
C GLN A 110 4.85 4.48 23.01
N SER A 111 4.95 4.79 24.31
CA SER A 111 4.09 4.21 25.34
C SER A 111 2.62 4.52 25.08
N TYR A 112 2.28 5.76 24.71
CA TYR A 112 0.92 6.13 24.34
C TYR A 112 0.45 5.39 23.09
N ARG A 113 1.30 5.29 22.05
CA ARG A 113 0.96 4.60 20.80
C ARG A 113 0.65 3.12 21.01
N LEU A 114 1.37 2.47 21.91
CA LEU A 114 1.22 1.05 22.26
C LEU A 114 0.29 0.79 23.45
N SER A 115 -0.37 1.83 23.97
CA SER A 115 -1.20 1.74 25.19
C SER A 115 -2.53 1.00 25.03
N GLU A 116 -2.86 0.50 23.84
CA GLU A 116 -4.07 -0.31 23.67
C GLU A 116 -3.89 -1.64 24.39
N VAL A 117 -4.75 -1.89 25.38
CA VAL A 117 -4.91 -3.20 25.99
C VAL A 117 -6.09 -3.87 25.31
N LEU A 118 -5.82 -5.00 24.66
CA LEU A 118 -6.83 -5.80 23.99
C LEU A 118 -6.86 -7.18 24.65
N ASP A 119 -7.97 -7.51 25.28
CA ASP A 119 -8.22 -8.84 25.82
C ASP A 119 -8.61 -9.77 24.68
N TYR A 120 -7.63 -10.50 24.14
CA TYR A 120 -7.83 -11.44 23.05
C TYR A 120 -6.98 -12.68 23.27
N THR A 121 -7.63 -13.83 23.29
CA THR A 121 -6.96 -15.14 23.35
C THR A 121 -6.90 -15.71 21.95
N TRP A 122 -5.69 -16.05 21.49
CA TRP A 122 -5.48 -16.70 20.20
C TRP A 122 -6.08 -18.11 20.22
N ASP A 123 -6.96 -18.41 19.28
CA ASP A 123 -7.58 -19.72 19.12
C ASP A 123 -6.78 -20.54 18.11
N THR A 124 -5.91 -21.42 18.58
CA THR A 124 -5.12 -22.32 17.71
C THR A 124 -5.98 -23.41 17.07
N THR A 125 -7.20 -23.66 17.56
CA THR A 125 -8.06 -24.72 17.00
C THR A 125 -8.60 -24.38 15.62
N VAL A 126 -8.54 -23.11 15.21
CA VAL A 126 -8.97 -22.67 13.88
C VAL A 126 -7.91 -22.90 12.81
N GLU A 127 -6.68 -23.24 13.19
CA GLU A 127 -5.56 -23.42 12.28
C GLU A 127 -5.68 -24.70 11.45
N ASN A 128 -5.21 -24.62 10.20
CA ASN A 128 -5.13 -25.75 9.29
C ASN A 128 -3.78 -26.47 9.41
N ASN A 129 -3.81 -27.58 10.13
CA ASN A 129 -2.65 -28.45 10.36
C ASN A 129 -2.42 -29.47 9.23
N SER A 130 -3.21 -29.45 8.16
CA SER A 130 -2.95 -30.32 7.01
C SER A 130 -1.80 -29.78 6.14
N THR A 131 -1.29 -30.64 5.25
CA THR A 131 -0.19 -30.30 4.34
C THR A 131 -0.61 -29.37 3.19
N ARG A 132 -1.92 -29.24 2.93
CA ARG A 132 -2.50 -28.45 1.84
C ARG A 132 -3.62 -27.56 2.34
N VAL A 133 -4.16 -26.69 1.49
CA VAL A 133 -5.36 -25.92 1.82
C VAL A 133 -6.60 -26.82 1.92
N ASN A 134 -7.60 -26.39 2.68
CA ASN A 134 -8.82 -27.17 2.93
C ASN A 134 -9.73 -27.31 1.69
N ASN A 135 -9.50 -26.49 0.66
CA ASN A 135 -10.30 -26.37 -0.55
C ASN A 135 -11.79 -26.07 -0.27
N ASN A 136 -12.04 -25.24 0.74
CA ASN A 136 -13.37 -24.77 1.15
C ASN A 136 -14.10 -24.04 0.02
N TYR A 137 -13.38 -23.43 -0.94
CA TYR A 137 -13.97 -22.91 -2.17
C TYR A 137 -14.85 -23.93 -2.90
N SER A 138 -14.53 -25.22 -2.86
CA SER A 138 -15.36 -26.25 -3.50
C SER A 138 -16.76 -26.38 -2.89
N ILE A 139 -16.90 -26.02 -1.60
CA ILE A 139 -18.12 -26.15 -0.80
C ILE A 139 -19.01 -24.91 -0.97
N ASP A 140 -18.46 -23.73 -0.75
CA ASP A 140 -19.26 -22.49 -0.66
C ASP A 140 -19.01 -21.49 -1.80
N LYS A 141 -18.09 -21.81 -2.72
CA LYS A 141 -17.68 -20.94 -3.83
C LYS A 141 -17.18 -19.57 -3.39
N LYS A 142 -16.64 -19.43 -2.17
CA LYS A 142 -16.05 -18.17 -1.67
C LYS A 142 -14.53 -18.18 -1.70
N GLN A 143 -13.96 -17.17 -2.37
CA GLN A 143 -12.52 -16.94 -2.39
C GLN A 143 -12.04 -16.43 -1.03
N ARG A 144 -10.96 -17.04 -0.55
CA ARG A 144 -10.30 -16.77 0.74
C ARG A 144 -8.88 -16.28 0.45
N GLY A 145 -8.79 -15.06 -0.03
CA GLY A 145 -7.60 -14.50 -0.64
C GLY A 145 -6.90 -13.44 0.18
N ILE A 146 -5.65 -13.16 -0.19
CA ILE A 146 -4.84 -12.08 0.38
C ILE A 146 -3.82 -11.58 -0.65
N HIS A 147 -3.54 -10.29 -0.66
CA HIS A 147 -2.46 -9.70 -1.46
C HIS A 147 -1.13 -10.04 -0.82
N VAL A 148 -0.20 -10.57 -1.60
CA VAL A 148 1.12 -10.92 -1.08
C VAL A 148 2.18 -10.11 -1.79
N PHE A 149 3.00 -9.43 -1.00
CA PHE A 149 4.14 -8.66 -1.49
C PHE A 149 5.46 -9.24 -1.01
N ASN A 150 6.50 -9.01 -1.81
CA ASN A 150 7.87 -9.45 -1.53
C ASN A 150 8.01 -10.96 -1.33
N LEU A 151 7.08 -11.76 -1.88
CA LEU A 151 7.14 -13.20 -1.81
C LEU A 151 8.44 -13.66 -2.49
N SER A 152 9.34 -14.18 -1.67
CA SER A 152 10.58 -14.79 -2.14
C SER A 152 10.37 -16.30 -2.28
N GLY A 153 11.38 -17.04 -2.74
CA GLY A 153 11.31 -18.50 -2.78
C GLY A 153 11.23 -19.19 -1.41
N ASN A 154 11.16 -18.44 -0.29
CA ASN A 154 10.95 -19.01 1.03
C ASN A 154 9.49 -19.48 1.19
N THR A 155 9.29 -20.72 1.60
CA THR A 155 8.00 -21.39 1.73
C THR A 155 7.25 -21.06 3.02
N GLU A 156 7.90 -20.40 3.99
CA GLU A 156 7.33 -20.13 5.32
C GLU A 156 6.07 -19.25 5.25
N ASP A 157 6.07 -18.20 4.40
CA ASP A 157 4.90 -17.33 4.25
C ASP A 157 3.69 -18.08 3.69
N LEU A 158 3.89 -18.96 2.69
CA LEU A 158 2.81 -19.77 2.12
C LEU A 158 2.28 -20.80 3.12
N GLU A 159 3.15 -21.37 3.95
CA GLU A 159 2.75 -22.25 5.04
C GLU A 159 1.89 -21.51 6.07
N GLN A 160 2.29 -20.29 6.46
CA GLN A 160 1.51 -19.47 7.38
C GLN A 160 0.15 -19.11 6.79
N LEU A 161 0.08 -18.74 5.50
CA LEU A 161 -1.17 -18.47 4.81
C LEU A 161 -2.09 -19.69 4.79
N LYS A 162 -1.56 -20.87 4.42
CA LYS A 162 -2.29 -22.15 4.46
C LYS A 162 -2.82 -22.45 5.85
N THR A 163 -1.96 -22.28 6.87
CA THR A 163 -2.29 -22.53 8.29
C THR A 163 -3.43 -21.63 8.75
N ASN A 164 -3.52 -20.40 8.22
CA ASN A 164 -4.60 -19.45 8.52
C ASN A 164 -5.78 -19.54 7.53
N ASN A 165 -5.96 -20.68 6.86
CA ASN A 165 -7.08 -20.97 5.96
C ASN A 165 -7.18 -20.05 4.72
N PHE A 166 -6.11 -19.37 4.33
CA PHE A 166 -6.06 -18.73 3.01
C PHE A 166 -5.90 -19.78 1.92
N GLU A 167 -6.70 -19.67 0.86
CA GLU A 167 -6.71 -20.60 -0.27
C GLU A 167 -6.35 -19.92 -1.59
N TRP A 168 -6.20 -18.59 -1.55
CA TRP A 168 -5.86 -17.77 -2.69
C TRP A 168 -4.78 -16.75 -2.30
N ILE A 169 -3.91 -16.41 -3.24
CA ILE A 169 -3.08 -15.21 -3.17
C ILE A 169 -3.36 -14.30 -4.36
N THR A 170 -3.21 -12.99 -4.14
CA THR A 170 -3.19 -12.00 -5.21
C THR A 170 -1.77 -11.50 -5.42
N LEU A 171 -1.31 -11.58 -6.66
CA LEU A 171 -0.02 -11.06 -7.09
C LEU A 171 -0.23 -9.78 -7.90
N THR A 172 0.44 -8.71 -7.48
CA THR A 172 0.23 -7.35 -8.02
C THR A 172 1.49 -6.80 -8.70
N PRO A 173 1.74 -7.14 -9.98
CA PRO A 173 2.78 -6.45 -10.73
C PRO A 173 2.37 -4.99 -10.99
N PHE A 174 3.34 -4.08 -10.89
CA PHE A 174 3.12 -2.66 -11.14
C PHE A 174 3.55 -2.25 -12.56
N ILE A 175 2.63 -1.58 -13.26
CA ILE A 175 2.81 -0.95 -14.55
C ILE A 175 3.14 0.52 -14.30
N ASN A 176 4.35 0.95 -14.62
CA ASN A 176 4.75 2.34 -14.39
C ASN A 176 4.15 3.27 -15.45
N GLN A 177 3.49 4.32 -14.99
CA GLN A 177 3.04 5.46 -15.80
C GLN A 177 3.64 6.74 -15.23
N GLY A 178 4.06 7.67 -16.09
CA GLY A 178 4.68 8.92 -15.65
C GLY A 178 3.70 9.85 -14.91
N ARG A 179 2.73 10.40 -15.64
CA ARG A 179 1.68 11.32 -15.15
C ARG A 179 0.30 10.82 -15.58
N TYR A 180 -0.74 11.22 -14.87
CA TYR A 180 -2.13 10.80 -15.15
C TYR A 180 -2.62 11.22 -16.55
N ASN A 181 -2.11 12.34 -17.08
CA ASN A 181 -2.49 12.91 -18.38
C ASN A 181 -1.44 12.69 -19.48
N LYS A 182 -0.72 11.57 -19.42
CA LYS A 182 0.23 11.19 -20.47
C LYS A 182 -0.01 9.76 -20.91
N PRO A 183 0.07 9.48 -22.23
CA PRO A 183 -0.27 8.18 -22.77
C PRO A 183 0.83 7.12 -22.59
N SER A 184 1.99 7.50 -22.03
CA SER A 184 3.16 6.64 -21.91
C SER A 184 3.08 5.71 -20.70
N LEU A 185 3.13 4.41 -20.99
CA LEU A 185 3.31 3.32 -20.03
C LEU A 185 4.67 2.67 -20.26
N ARG A 186 5.33 2.20 -19.20
CA ARG A 186 6.54 1.38 -19.34
C ARG A 186 6.15 0.01 -19.89
N LEU A 187 6.40 -0.21 -21.17
CA LEU A 187 6.17 -1.51 -21.82
C LEU A 187 7.09 -2.60 -21.24
N ILE A 188 6.64 -3.84 -21.35
CA ILE A 188 7.41 -5.02 -20.92
C ILE A 188 8.26 -5.49 -22.11
N SER A 189 9.58 -5.38 -22.02
CA SER A 189 10.49 -5.98 -23.01
C SER A 189 10.47 -7.50 -22.94
N ASP A 190 10.99 -8.19 -23.95
CA ASP A 190 10.96 -9.67 -23.98
C ASP A 190 11.89 -10.28 -22.91
N ASP A 191 13.02 -9.66 -22.62
CA ASP A 191 13.87 -10.03 -21.48
C ASP A 191 13.14 -9.83 -20.14
N SER A 192 12.43 -8.70 -19.99
CA SER A 192 11.62 -8.43 -18.80
C SER A 192 10.50 -9.46 -18.65
N TYR A 193 9.84 -9.82 -19.75
CA TYR A 193 8.79 -10.84 -19.78
C TYR A 193 9.34 -12.21 -19.37
N THR A 194 10.50 -12.61 -19.91
CA THR A 194 11.15 -13.89 -19.58
C THR A 194 11.49 -13.98 -18.09
N ASN A 195 12.01 -12.89 -17.51
CA ASN A 195 12.29 -12.82 -16.07
C ASN A 195 11.01 -12.86 -15.22
N LEU A 196 9.96 -12.13 -15.63
CA LEU A 196 8.65 -12.18 -14.96
C LEU A 196 8.08 -13.59 -15.00
N LEU A 197 8.09 -14.26 -16.16
CA LEU A 197 7.58 -15.62 -16.31
C LEU A 197 8.33 -16.59 -15.41
N LYS A 198 9.67 -16.53 -15.37
CA LYS A 198 10.48 -17.36 -14.46
C LYS A 198 10.13 -17.12 -12.99
N HIS A 199 9.98 -15.86 -12.59
CA HIS A 199 9.63 -15.48 -11.22
C HIS A 199 8.24 -15.99 -10.82
N TYR A 200 7.21 -15.73 -11.63
CA TYR A 200 5.85 -16.18 -11.35
C TYR A 200 5.68 -17.70 -11.46
N LYS A 201 6.45 -18.37 -12.32
CA LYS A 201 6.49 -19.83 -12.38
C LYS A 201 6.98 -20.43 -11.06
N ALA A 202 8.06 -19.90 -10.49
CA ALA A 202 8.56 -20.35 -9.19
C ALA A 202 7.51 -20.15 -8.07
N ILE A 203 6.83 -19.01 -8.04
CA ILE A 203 5.74 -18.77 -7.08
C ILE A 203 4.60 -19.79 -7.28
N LYS A 204 4.19 -20.04 -8.52
CA LYS A 204 3.13 -20.99 -8.85
C LYS A 204 3.49 -22.40 -8.40
N GLU A 205 4.71 -22.85 -8.66
CA GLU A 205 5.21 -24.16 -8.23
C GLU A 205 5.15 -24.33 -6.70
N GLU A 206 5.51 -23.30 -5.93
CA GLU A 206 5.37 -23.34 -4.47
C GLU A 206 3.90 -23.31 -4.01
N CYS A 207 3.05 -22.49 -4.65
CA CYS A 207 1.61 -22.46 -4.35
C CYS A 207 0.95 -23.81 -4.62
N ASP A 208 1.35 -24.52 -5.68
CA ASP A 208 0.81 -25.83 -6.06
C ASP A 208 1.08 -26.94 -5.04
N LYS A 209 2.20 -26.87 -4.33
CA LYS A 209 2.51 -27.78 -3.22
C LYS A 209 1.44 -27.71 -2.13
N TYR A 210 0.98 -26.50 -1.83
CA TYR A 210 -0.10 -26.26 -0.86
C TYR A 210 -1.50 -26.30 -1.48
N GLY A 211 -1.64 -26.19 -2.80
CA GLY A 211 -2.92 -26.03 -3.50
C GLY A 211 -3.52 -24.62 -3.39
N ILE A 212 -2.67 -23.62 -3.13
CA ILE A 212 -3.06 -22.21 -3.12
C ILE A 212 -3.28 -21.73 -4.55
N LYS A 213 -4.43 -21.10 -4.80
CA LYS A 213 -4.79 -20.53 -6.10
C LYS A 213 -4.26 -19.11 -6.24
N ILE A 214 -4.12 -18.61 -7.47
CA ILE A 214 -3.54 -17.30 -7.74
C ILE A 214 -4.49 -16.43 -8.57
N MET A 215 -4.73 -15.21 -8.08
CA MET A 215 -5.20 -14.10 -8.90
C MET A 215 -4.01 -13.23 -9.31
N LEU A 216 -3.82 -13.04 -10.61
CA LEU A 216 -2.88 -12.04 -11.13
C LEU A 216 -3.60 -10.71 -11.38
N LYS A 217 -3.12 -9.63 -10.76
CA LYS A 217 -3.79 -8.32 -10.74
C LYS A 217 -2.83 -7.18 -11.03
N PRO A 218 -2.52 -6.87 -12.30
CA PRO A 218 -1.63 -5.77 -12.65
C PRO A 218 -2.21 -4.39 -12.27
N HIS A 219 -1.43 -3.56 -11.59
CA HIS A 219 -1.82 -2.21 -11.16
C HIS A 219 -1.02 -1.15 -11.90
N ILE A 220 -1.65 -0.01 -12.23
CA ILE A 220 -0.89 1.17 -12.67
C ILE A 220 -0.32 1.90 -11.45
N TRP A 221 0.98 2.17 -11.48
CA TRP A 221 1.68 3.02 -10.53
C TRP A 221 2.07 4.35 -11.20
N LEU A 222 1.49 5.45 -10.72
CA LEU A 222 1.84 6.80 -11.17
C LEU A 222 3.13 7.26 -10.49
N GLN A 223 4.19 7.49 -11.28
CA GLN A 223 5.48 7.94 -10.77
C GLN A 223 5.44 9.38 -10.24
N LYS A 224 4.63 10.24 -10.85
CA LYS A 224 4.45 11.63 -10.45
C LYS A 224 2.99 11.88 -10.08
N THR A 225 2.68 11.76 -8.79
CA THR A 225 1.39 12.14 -8.20
C THR A 225 1.38 13.65 -7.92
N GLY A 226 1.15 14.46 -8.95
CA GLY A 226 0.88 15.89 -8.78
C GLY A 226 -0.54 16.13 -8.30
N ASN A 227 -0.74 17.10 -7.41
CA ASN A 227 -2.07 17.66 -7.06
C ASN A 227 -3.10 16.65 -6.51
N GLY A 228 -2.65 15.57 -5.86
CA GLY A 228 -3.56 14.56 -5.29
C GLY A 228 -4.23 13.65 -6.32
N LYS A 229 -3.78 13.66 -7.59
CA LYS A 229 -4.32 12.81 -8.65
C LYS A 229 -3.91 11.34 -8.47
N TRP A 230 -4.87 10.46 -8.74
CA TRP A 230 -4.75 9.01 -8.62
C TRP A 230 -4.94 8.31 -9.98
N ARG A 231 -4.82 6.99 -10.02
CA ARG A 231 -5.02 6.22 -11.27
C ARG A 231 -6.45 6.29 -11.80
N SER A 232 -7.42 6.57 -10.94
CA SER A 232 -8.81 6.85 -11.34
C SER A 232 -8.96 8.12 -12.16
N ASP A 233 -8.02 9.07 -12.03
CA ASP A 233 -7.99 10.32 -12.78
C ASP A 233 -7.29 10.21 -14.14
N ILE A 234 -6.79 9.05 -14.57
CA ILE A 234 -6.07 8.91 -15.84
C ILE A 234 -6.96 9.36 -17.00
N LYS A 235 -6.52 10.42 -17.69
CA LYS A 235 -7.29 11.10 -18.73
C LYS A 235 -6.37 11.68 -19.78
N MET A 236 -6.62 11.36 -21.05
CA MET A 236 -5.84 11.89 -22.16
C MET A 236 -6.49 13.16 -22.73
N GLU A 237 -5.69 14.06 -23.29
CA GLU A 237 -6.16 15.35 -23.79
C GLU A 237 -6.75 15.24 -25.20
N THR A 238 -6.31 14.25 -25.99
CA THR A 238 -6.76 14.03 -27.38
C THR A 238 -7.14 12.58 -27.64
N GLU A 239 -7.93 12.33 -28.69
CA GLU A 239 -8.25 10.96 -29.12
C GLU A 239 -7.00 10.18 -29.58
N GLN A 240 -6.01 10.86 -30.15
CA GLN A 240 -4.73 10.25 -30.53
C GLN A 240 -3.95 9.77 -29.30
N GLU A 241 -3.92 10.57 -28.24
CA GLU A 241 -3.33 10.15 -26.97
C GLU A 241 -4.12 9.00 -26.33
N TRP A 242 -5.46 9.02 -26.39
CA TRP A 242 -6.29 7.89 -25.96
C TRP A 242 -5.98 6.61 -26.73
N ASN A 243 -5.83 6.69 -28.04
CA ASN A 243 -5.42 5.57 -28.88
C ASN A 243 -4.05 5.04 -28.45
N THR A 244 -3.10 5.93 -28.23
CA THR A 244 -1.74 5.56 -27.78
C THR A 244 -1.75 4.89 -26.41
N TRP A 245 -2.50 5.45 -25.45
CA TRP A 245 -2.58 4.89 -24.10
C TRP A 245 -3.19 3.49 -24.12
N PHE A 246 -4.33 3.29 -24.81
CA PHE A 246 -4.97 1.98 -24.90
C PHE A 246 -4.15 0.97 -25.71
N GLU A 247 -3.40 1.41 -26.72
CA GLU A 247 -2.47 0.52 -27.43
C GLU A 247 -1.38 0.00 -26.49
N ASN A 248 -0.73 0.89 -25.74
CA ASN A 248 0.25 0.52 -24.73
C ASN A 248 -0.35 -0.38 -23.64
N TYR A 249 -1.53 -0.02 -23.13
CA TYR A 249 -2.20 -0.78 -22.07
C TYR A 249 -2.59 -2.18 -22.55
N ASN A 250 -3.14 -2.29 -23.77
CA ASN A 250 -3.49 -3.57 -24.38
C ASN A 250 -2.27 -4.48 -24.51
N GLN A 251 -1.14 -3.96 -24.99
CA GLN A 251 0.09 -4.75 -25.12
C GLN A 251 0.55 -5.32 -23.78
N ILE A 252 0.51 -4.50 -22.72
CA ILE A 252 0.92 -4.93 -21.37
C ILE A 252 -0.05 -5.95 -20.79
N ILE A 253 -1.36 -5.68 -20.83
CA ILE A 253 -2.38 -6.56 -20.27
C ILE A 253 -2.43 -7.90 -21.03
N LEU A 254 -2.22 -7.92 -22.35
CA LEU A 254 -2.15 -9.17 -23.11
C LEU A 254 -0.89 -10.00 -22.80
N LYS A 255 0.24 -9.36 -22.50
CA LYS A 255 1.42 -10.08 -21.97
C LYS A 255 1.11 -10.73 -20.62
N TYR A 256 0.44 -10.03 -19.70
CA TYR A 256 0.03 -10.64 -18.43
C TYR A 256 -1.06 -11.71 -18.59
N ALA A 257 -2.01 -11.54 -19.52
CA ALA A 257 -3.00 -12.57 -19.83
C ALA A 257 -2.33 -13.85 -20.38
N LYS A 258 -1.33 -13.69 -21.27
CA LYS A 258 -0.53 -14.82 -21.78
C LYS A 258 0.24 -15.52 -20.67
N LEU A 259 0.86 -14.75 -19.76
CA LEU A 259 1.54 -15.29 -18.59
C LEU A 259 0.56 -16.07 -17.69
N ALA A 260 -0.64 -15.51 -17.45
CA ALA A 260 -1.67 -16.18 -16.66
C ALA A 260 -2.13 -17.49 -17.31
N GLU A 261 -2.27 -17.53 -18.64
CA GLU A 261 -2.60 -18.75 -19.39
C GLU A 261 -1.46 -19.78 -19.32
N ASP A 262 -0.21 -19.36 -19.56
CA ASP A 262 0.96 -20.24 -19.57
C ASP A 262 1.22 -20.92 -18.22
N LEU A 263 0.90 -20.21 -17.13
CA LEU A 263 1.02 -20.71 -15.77
C LEU A 263 -0.29 -21.29 -15.23
N GLN A 264 -1.36 -21.31 -16.03
CA GLN A 264 -2.70 -21.78 -15.66
C GLN A 264 -3.21 -21.15 -14.35
N LEU A 265 -3.00 -19.85 -14.19
CA LEU A 265 -3.49 -19.11 -13.01
C LEU A 265 -5.02 -19.08 -13.02
N GLU A 266 -5.63 -19.18 -11.86
CA GLU A 266 -7.07 -19.38 -11.73
C GLU A 266 -7.89 -18.13 -12.04
N GLN A 267 -7.31 -16.95 -11.82
CA GLN A 267 -7.99 -15.69 -12.10
C GLN A 267 -7.04 -14.59 -12.60
N PHE A 268 -7.55 -13.75 -13.49
CA PHE A 268 -6.88 -12.56 -13.99
C PHE A 268 -7.76 -11.31 -13.86
N CYS A 269 -7.22 -10.27 -13.24
CA CYS A 269 -7.88 -8.98 -13.10
C CYS A 269 -7.33 -7.99 -14.13
N ILE A 270 -8.19 -7.54 -15.05
CA ILE A 270 -7.76 -6.81 -16.26
C ILE A 270 -7.44 -5.33 -16.02
N GLY A 271 -7.78 -4.79 -14.85
CA GLY A 271 -7.57 -3.39 -14.48
C GLY A 271 -8.02 -3.10 -13.05
N THR A 272 -7.52 -2.02 -12.47
CA THR A 272 -7.78 -1.64 -11.07
C THR A 272 -7.92 -0.12 -10.94
N GLU A 273 -9.10 0.34 -10.54
CA GLU A 273 -9.46 1.75 -10.26
C GLU A 273 -9.17 2.72 -11.43
N LEU A 274 -9.49 2.31 -12.66
CA LEU A 274 -9.26 3.09 -13.89
C LEU A 274 -10.53 3.81 -14.38
N GLU A 275 -11.30 4.32 -13.42
CA GLU A 275 -12.64 4.93 -13.56
C GLU A 275 -12.79 5.83 -14.79
N THR A 276 -11.97 6.88 -14.91
CA THR A 276 -12.09 7.83 -16.03
C THR A 276 -11.91 7.14 -17.38
N THR A 277 -11.01 6.16 -17.47
CA THR A 277 -10.79 5.40 -18.72
C THR A 277 -11.99 4.51 -19.06
N VAL A 278 -12.66 3.95 -18.06
CA VAL A 278 -13.85 3.10 -18.20
C VAL A 278 -15.02 3.93 -18.72
N TYR A 279 -15.22 5.12 -18.14
CA TYR A 279 -16.31 6.01 -18.53
C TYR A 279 -16.09 6.67 -19.89
N GLU A 280 -14.89 7.17 -20.18
CA GLU A 280 -14.64 7.89 -21.43
C GLU A 280 -14.43 6.95 -22.62
N LYS A 281 -13.94 5.72 -22.41
CA LYS A 281 -13.58 4.78 -23.49
C LYS A 281 -14.10 3.34 -23.26
N PRO A 282 -15.41 3.13 -23.00
CA PRO A 282 -15.96 1.81 -22.72
C PRO A 282 -15.78 0.82 -23.88
N ASN A 283 -15.85 1.27 -25.13
CA ASN A 283 -15.66 0.41 -26.31
C ASN A 283 -14.23 -0.13 -26.43
N LYS A 284 -13.22 0.64 -25.97
CA LYS A 284 -11.82 0.18 -25.96
C LYS A 284 -11.62 -0.91 -24.90
N TRP A 285 -12.26 -0.78 -23.74
CA TRP A 285 -12.31 -1.82 -22.72
C TRP A 285 -12.99 -3.11 -23.20
N LYS A 286 -14.17 -3.03 -23.81
CA LYS A 286 -14.84 -4.20 -24.41
C LYS A 286 -13.96 -4.89 -25.46
N THR A 287 -13.23 -4.12 -26.26
CA THR A 287 -12.26 -4.65 -27.22
C THR A 287 -11.10 -5.37 -26.53
N LEU A 288 -10.55 -4.80 -25.46
CA LEU A 288 -9.52 -5.45 -24.65
C LEU A 288 -10.03 -6.76 -24.04
N ILE A 289 -11.23 -6.78 -23.46
CA ILE A 289 -11.83 -7.98 -22.85
C ILE A 289 -11.92 -9.11 -23.86
N LYS A 290 -12.37 -8.84 -25.09
CA LYS A 290 -12.41 -9.84 -26.17
C LYS A 290 -11.02 -10.40 -26.50
N LYS A 291 -10.00 -9.54 -26.60
CA LYS A 291 -8.61 -9.98 -26.83
C LYS A 291 -8.09 -10.82 -25.67
N VAL A 292 -8.35 -10.42 -24.42
CA VAL A 292 -7.96 -11.17 -23.22
C VAL A 292 -8.63 -12.55 -23.19
N LYS A 293 -9.93 -12.66 -23.46
CA LYS A 293 -10.63 -13.95 -23.54
C LYS A 293 -10.12 -14.86 -24.65
N ALA A 294 -9.60 -14.29 -25.74
CA ALA A 294 -8.97 -15.07 -26.79
C ALA A 294 -7.66 -15.71 -26.28
N THR A 295 -6.88 -14.97 -25.49
CA THR A 295 -5.57 -15.38 -24.94
C THR A 295 -5.66 -16.24 -23.67
N TYR A 296 -6.56 -15.93 -22.74
CA TYR A 296 -6.66 -16.53 -21.41
C TYR A 296 -8.05 -17.14 -21.18
N LYS A 297 -8.10 -18.37 -20.66
CA LYS A 297 -9.34 -19.16 -20.49
C LYS A 297 -9.84 -19.27 -19.05
N GLY A 298 -9.06 -18.80 -18.07
CA GLY A 298 -9.50 -18.75 -16.67
C GLY A 298 -10.46 -17.59 -16.40
N LYS A 299 -10.69 -17.30 -15.11
CA LYS A 299 -11.72 -16.35 -14.68
C LYS A 299 -11.27 -14.90 -14.79
N LEU A 300 -12.16 -14.02 -15.24
CA LEU A 300 -11.88 -12.60 -15.44
C LEU A 300 -12.66 -11.71 -14.49
N THR A 301 -11.99 -10.69 -13.98
CA THR A 301 -12.60 -9.59 -13.22
C THR A 301 -11.95 -8.25 -13.57
N TYR A 302 -12.58 -7.17 -13.13
CA TYR A 302 -12.04 -5.82 -13.07
C TYR A 302 -12.21 -5.33 -11.63
N ALA A 303 -11.24 -4.59 -11.08
CA ALA A 303 -11.28 -4.11 -9.69
C ALA A 303 -11.69 -2.63 -9.66
N ALA A 304 -13.00 -2.38 -9.58
CA ALA A 304 -13.55 -1.04 -9.49
C ALA A 304 -13.38 -0.44 -8.08
N ASN A 305 -13.19 0.87 -7.98
CA ASN A 305 -13.20 1.60 -6.74
C ASN A 305 -14.56 1.51 -6.03
N TRP A 306 -14.57 1.58 -4.69
CA TRP A 306 -15.76 1.38 -3.86
C TRP A 306 -16.83 2.46 -3.98
N ASP A 307 -16.48 3.67 -4.44
CA ASP A 307 -17.41 4.82 -4.46
C ASP A 307 -18.51 4.65 -5.53
N ASN A 308 -18.34 5.29 -6.70
CA ASN A 308 -19.31 5.22 -7.77
C ASN A 308 -18.91 4.29 -8.91
N GLU A 309 -17.62 4.02 -9.07
CA GLU A 309 -17.10 3.24 -10.20
C GLU A 309 -17.83 1.90 -10.38
N TYR A 310 -17.93 1.08 -9.32
CA TYR A 310 -18.47 -0.28 -9.43
C TYR A 310 -19.93 -0.35 -9.91
N LYS A 311 -20.71 0.72 -9.73
CA LYS A 311 -22.13 0.81 -10.16
C LYS A 311 -22.25 1.06 -11.66
N GLU A 312 -21.24 1.70 -12.25
CA GLU A 312 -21.30 2.32 -13.58
C GLU A 312 -20.38 1.65 -14.62
N VAL A 313 -19.61 0.61 -14.26
CA VAL A 313 -18.80 -0.13 -15.23
C VAL A 313 -19.72 -0.80 -16.28
N PRO A 314 -19.59 -0.47 -17.59
CA PRO A 314 -20.57 -0.83 -18.62
C PRO A 314 -20.30 -2.18 -19.30
N PHE A 315 -19.44 -3.01 -18.72
CA PHE A 315 -18.97 -4.28 -19.29
C PHE A 315 -18.93 -5.43 -18.26
N TRP A 316 -19.63 -5.30 -17.12
CA TRP A 316 -19.70 -6.39 -16.12
C TRP A 316 -20.29 -7.69 -16.67
N ASP A 317 -21.20 -7.61 -17.63
CA ASP A 317 -21.78 -8.74 -18.36
C ASP A 317 -20.70 -9.57 -19.09
N GLU A 318 -19.61 -8.92 -19.52
CA GLU A 318 -18.47 -9.59 -20.16
C GLU A 318 -17.47 -10.21 -19.17
N LEU A 319 -17.64 -10.07 -17.85
CA LEU A 319 -16.72 -10.59 -16.85
C LEU A 319 -17.37 -11.72 -16.01
N ASP A 320 -16.56 -12.49 -15.29
CA ASP A 320 -17.06 -13.55 -14.40
C ASP A 320 -17.52 -12.98 -13.05
N TYR A 321 -16.84 -11.93 -12.58
CA TYR A 321 -17.08 -11.31 -11.27
C TYR A 321 -17.17 -9.79 -11.39
N ILE A 322 -17.98 -9.19 -10.52
CA ILE A 322 -17.94 -7.76 -10.23
C ILE A 322 -16.92 -7.54 -9.12
N GLY A 323 -15.75 -7.02 -9.48
CA GLY A 323 -14.66 -6.78 -8.53
C GLY A 323 -14.74 -5.39 -7.88
N ILE A 324 -14.63 -5.34 -6.56
CA ILE A 324 -14.69 -4.09 -5.79
C ILE A 324 -13.48 -3.96 -4.86
N GLN A 325 -12.82 -2.81 -4.90
CA GLN A 325 -11.81 -2.35 -3.94
C GLN A 325 -12.53 -1.78 -2.71
N ALA A 326 -12.99 -2.65 -1.81
CA ALA A 326 -14.05 -2.39 -0.85
C ALA A 326 -13.66 -1.53 0.38
N TYR A 327 -12.96 -0.42 0.17
CA TYR A 327 -12.58 0.54 1.22
C TYR A 327 -13.75 1.49 1.56
N PHE A 328 -14.94 0.94 1.80
CA PHE A 328 -16.11 1.70 2.21
C PHE A 328 -15.91 2.32 3.60
N PRO A 329 -16.18 3.63 3.81
CA PRO A 329 -16.31 4.19 5.15
C PRO A 329 -17.46 3.51 5.89
N ILE A 330 -17.18 3.02 7.11
CA ILE A 330 -18.14 2.28 7.93
C ILE A 330 -18.33 2.88 9.33
N SER A 331 -17.81 4.10 9.55
CA SER A 331 -17.99 4.87 10.78
C SER A 331 -17.61 6.33 10.56
N ALA A 332 -18.17 7.24 11.37
CA ALA A 332 -17.70 8.62 11.51
C ALA A 332 -16.91 8.86 12.82
N LYS A 333 -16.79 7.85 13.69
CA LYS A 333 -16.14 7.90 15.01
C LYS A 333 -14.75 7.29 15.03
N ASN A 334 -13.93 7.71 15.98
CA ASN A 334 -12.56 7.20 16.15
C ASN A 334 -12.52 5.90 16.97
N ASP A 335 -13.67 5.47 17.50
CA ASP A 335 -13.87 4.36 18.42
C ASP A 335 -15.27 3.79 18.19
N PRO A 336 -15.54 3.27 16.97
CA PRO A 336 -16.83 2.73 16.64
C PRO A 336 -17.16 1.48 17.47
N THR A 337 -18.44 1.27 17.73
CA THR A 337 -18.94 -0.01 18.25
C THR A 337 -19.07 -1.01 17.12
N LEU A 338 -19.03 -2.32 17.43
CA LEU A 338 -19.26 -3.36 16.43
C LEU A 338 -20.60 -3.18 15.70
N LEU A 339 -21.67 -2.90 16.45
CA LEU A 339 -23.01 -2.70 15.91
C LEU A 339 -23.07 -1.53 14.91
N GLU A 340 -22.35 -0.44 15.20
CA GLU A 340 -22.25 0.70 14.28
C GLU A 340 -21.56 0.32 12.96
N LEU A 341 -20.45 -0.41 13.03
CA LEU A 341 -19.72 -0.90 11.85
C LEU A 341 -20.60 -1.83 11.00
N GLU A 342 -21.28 -2.77 11.65
CA GLU A 342 -22.17 -3.71 10.96
C GLU A 342 -23.35 -2.99 10.29
N ASN A 343 -23.94 -1.99 10.96
CA ASN A 343 -25.05 -1.23 10.40
C ASN A 343 -24.65 -0.45 9.14
N HIS A 344 -23.42 0.08 9.09
CA HIS A 344 -22.91 0.71 7.86
C HIS A 344 -22.62 -0.32 6.77
N TRP A 345 -22.05 -1.48 7.13
CA TRP A 345 -21.87 -2.56 6.16
C TRP A 345 -23.19 -3.06 5.57
N ARG A 346 -24.27 -3.18 6.35
CA ARG A 346 -25.60 -3.56 5.83
C ARG A 346 -26.12 -2.55 4.81
N LYS A 347 -25.94 -1.26 5.03
CA LYS A 347 -26.30 -0.22 4.04
C LYS A 347 -25.52 -0.36 2.74
N HIS A 348 -24.22 -0.61 2.82
CA HIS A 348 -23.40 -0.86 1.64
C HIS A 348 -23.81 -2.17 0.95
N ALA A 349 -24.15 -3.20 1.72
CA ALA A 349 -24.63 -4.49 1.21
C ALA A 349 -25.87 -4.34 0.33
N GLU A 350 -26.84 -3.51 0.72
CA GLU A 350 -28.04 -3.22 -0.08
C GLU A 350 -27.66 -2.64 -1.46
N ALA A 351 -26.80 -1.63 -1.50
CA ALA A 351 -26.36 -1.02 -2.76
C ALA A 351 -25.55 -1.99 -3.64
N ILE A 352 -24.73 -2.83 -3.02
CA ILE A 352 -23.93 -3.85 -3.73
C ILE A 352 -24.83 -4.96 -4.30
N ALA A 353 -25.84 -5.40 -3.53
CA ALA A 353 -26.80 -6.42 -3.96
C ALA A 353 -27.60 -5.98 -5.19
N LEU A 354 -27.96 -4.70 -5.29
CA LEU A 354 -28.62 -4.13 -6.47
C LEU A 354 -27.74 -4.25 -7.73
N VAL A 355 -26.43 -3.96 -7.61
CA VAL A 355 -25.48 -4.08 -8.72
C VAL A 355 -25.29 -5.55 -9.11
N SER A 356 -25.11 -6.45 -8.13
CA SER A 356 -25.03 -7.89 -8.38
C SER A 356 -26.25 -8.41 -9.14
N SER A 357 -27.44 -8.01 -8.70
CA SER A 357 -28.72 -8.42 -9.30
C SER A 357 -28.90 -7.84 -10.70
N LYS A 358 -28.53 -6.57 -10.92
CA LYS A 358 -28.63 -5.89 -12.22
C LYS A 358 -27.86 -6.63 -13.32
N PHE A 359 -26.67 -7.14 -13.02
CA PHE A 359 -25.82 -7.83 -14.00
C PHE A 359 -25.90 -9.36 -13.91
N ASN A 360 -26.59 -9.89 -12.89
CA ASN A 360 -26.60 -11.32 -12.55
C ASN A 360 -25.17 -11.89 -12.43
N LYS A 361 -24.31 -11.17 -11.68
CA LYS A 361 -22.91 -11.54 -11.45
C LYS A 361 -22.60 -11.50 -9.96
N PRO A 362 -21.85 -12.47 -9.43
CA PRO A 362 -21.48 -12.45 -8.04
C PRO A 362 -20.36 -11.43 -7.79
N ILE A 363 -20.32 -10.92 -6.55
CA ILE A 363 -19.43 -9.84 -6.13
C ILE A 363 -18.18 -10.43 -5.52
N LEU A 364 -17.01 -10.00 -6.01
CA LEU A 364 -15.73 -10.32 -5.42
C LEU A 364 -15.15 -9.04 -4.81
N PHE A 365 -14.84 -9.05 -3.52
CA PHE A 365 -14.02 -7.96 -2.97
C PHE A 365 -12.58 -8.21 -3.38
N THR A 366 -12.16 -7.56 -4.46
CA THR A 366 -10.81 -7.69 -5.02
C THR A 366 -9.77 -7.04 -4.13
N GLU A 367 -10.16 -6.17 -3.19
CA GLU A 367 -9.41 -5.72 -2.01
C GLU A 367 -10.36 -5.43 -0.84
N LEU A 368 -9.92 -5.74 0.37
CA LEU A 368 -10.42 -5.13 1.61
C LEU A 368 -9.29 -5.07 2.64
N GLY A 369 -9.04 -3.88 3.18
CA GLY A 369 -8.02 -3.68 4.19
C GLY A 369 -8.43 -2.64 5.21
N TYR A 370 -8.01 -2.86 6.46
CA TYR A 370 -8.08 -1.84 7.53
C TYR A 370 -6.70 -1.72 8.17
N LYS A 371 -6.28 -0.50 8.46
CA LYS A 371 -5.04 -0.25 9.21
C LYS A 371 -5.29 -0.50 10.69
N SER A 372 -4.27 -0.93 11.42
CA SER A 372 -4.32 -0.99 12.89
C SER A 372 -4.05 0.37 13.53
N ILE A 373 -4.90 1.34 13.23
CA ILE A 373 -4.84 2.73 13.70
C ILE A 373 -6.22 3.17 14.14
N ARG A 374 -6.28 3.94 15.23
CA ARG A 374 -7.53 4.53 15.71
C ARG A 374 -8.18 5.40 14.60
N GLY A 375 -9.46 5.17 14.33
CA GLY A 375 -10.25 5.82 13.27
C GLY A 375 -10.09 5.21 11.87
N THR A 376 -9.50 4.02 11.73
CA THR A 376 -9.32 3.37 10.40
C THR A 376 -10.63 3.18 9.65
N SER A 377 -11.75 3.05 10.36
CA SER A 377 -13.09 2.84 9.81
C SER A 377 -13.68 4.05 9.08
N LYS A 378 -13.12 5.26 9.27
CA LYS A 378 -13.58 6.51 8.65
C LYS A 378 -13.09 6.71 7.22
N LYS A 379 -11.83 6.34 6.99
CA LYS A 379 -11.12 6.52 5.73
C LYS A 379 -10.22 5.31 5.48
N PRO A 380 -10.79 4.11 5.29
CA PRO A 380 -9.99 2.90 5.19
C PRO A 380 -9.06 2.89 3.97
N TRP A 381 -9.32 3.71 2.94
CA TRP A 381 -8.44 3.88 1.78
C TRP A 381 -7.22 4.77 2.03
N GLU A 382 -7.18 5.52 3.13
CA GLU A 382 -6.14 6.54 3.34
C GLU A 382 -4.80 5.88 3.68
N TRP A 383 -3.76 6.19 2.91
CA TRP A 383 -2.41 5.69 3.16
C TRP A 383 -1.74 6.37 4.36
N ASN A 384 -0.65 5.77 4.85
CA ASN A 384 0.10 6.32 5.97
C ASN A 384 0.81 7.63 5.57
N GLY A 385 0.53 8.70 6.31
CA GLY A 385 1.23 9.99 6.22
C GLY A 385 1.99 10.33 7.51
N ILE A 386 2.50 11.56 7.61
CA ILE A 386 3.29 12.01 8.77
C ILE A 386 2.53 11.84 10.11
N ASN A 387 1.20 11.94 10.07
CA ASN A 387 0.32 11.78 11.22
C ASN A 387 0.41 10.37 11.84
N THR A 388 0.78 9.35 11.05
CA THR A 388 0.87 7.95 11.54
C THR A 388 2.03 7.71 12.49
N LEU A 389 3.07 8.56 12.45
CA LEU A 389 4.18 8.55 13.40
C LEU A 389 3.73 8.80 14.84
N TYR A 390 2.63 9.54 15.01
CA TYR A 390 2.09 9.95 16.31
C TYR A 390 0.73 9.32 16.62
N SER A 391 0.16 8.58 15.67
CA SER A 391 -1.15 7.97 15.84
C SER A 391 -1.11 6.75 16.75
N LYS A 392 -2.17 6.59 17.55
CA LYS A 392 -2.36 5.44 18.43
C LYS A 392 -2.60 4.19 17.58
N ILE A 393 -1.83 3.14 17.85
CA ILE A 393 -2.05 1.81 17.24
C ILE A 393 -3.36 1.27 17.83
N SER A 394 -4.23 0.76 16.97
CA SER A 394 -5.46 0.09 17.38
C SER A 394 -5.65 -1.21 16.61
N LYS A 395 -5.19 -2.30 17.19
CA LYS A 395 -5.47 -3.67 16.71
C LYS A 395 -6.94 -4.01 16.98
N GLY A 396 -7.51 -3.47 18.05
CA GLY A 396 -8.92 -3.65 18.41
C GLY A 396 -9.88 -3.11 17.35
N GLU A 397 -9.65 -1.90 16.83
CA GLU A 397 -10.51 -1.35 15.77
C GLU A 397 -10.36 -2.14 14.45
N GLN A 398 -9.14 -2.56 14.09
CA GLN A 398 -8.93 -3.42 12.92
C GLN A 398 -9.71 -4.73 13.05
N LEU A 399 -9.64 -5.37 14.23
CA LEU A 399 -10.39 -6.59 14.54
C LEU A 399 -11.90 -6.36 14.41
N LEU A 400 -12.44 -5.27 14.97
CA LEU A 400 -13.87 -4.94 14.88
C LEU A 400 -14.33 -4.69 13.44
N CYS A 401 -13.50 -4.05 12.60
CA CYS A 401 -13.84 -3.82 11.20
C CYS A 401 -13.97 -5.13 10.41
N TYR A 402 -13.04 -6.07 10.60
CA TYR A 402 -13.15 -7.41 9.99
C TYR A 402 -14.31 -8.21 10.58
N GLN A 403 -14.54 -8.14 11.90
CA GLN A 403 -15.66 -8.80 12.56
C GLN A 403 -17.01 -8.33 11.98
N ALA A 404 -17.16 -7.02 11.76
CA ALA A 404 -18.36 -6.44 11.17
C ALA A 404 -18.58 -6.93 9.73
N PHE A 405 -17.52 -6.97 8.91
CA PHE A 405 -17.56 -7.54 7.55
C PHE A 405 -18.03 -9.00 7.56
N PHE A 406 -17.46 -9.85 8.42
CA PHE A 406 -17.83 -11.26 8.49
C PHE A 406 -19.24 -11.49 9.05
N ASN A 407 -19.72 -10.61 9.93
CA ASN A 407 -21.07 -10.68 10.46
C ASN A 407 -22.15 -10.28 9.45
N THR A 408 -21.75 -9.58 8.37
CA THR A 408 -22.63 -9.00 7.36
C THR A 408 -22.33 -9.59 5.97
N ILE A 409 -21.46 -8.94 5.19
CA ILE A 409 -21.17 -9.25 3.78
C ILE A 409 -20.81 -10.72 3.54
N TRP A 410 -20.00 -11.32 4.42
CA TRP A 410 -19.59 -12.72 4.24
C TRP A 410 -20.77 -13.70 4.16
N LYS A 411 -21.91 -13.37 4.76
CA LYS A 411 -23.11 -14.24 4.78
C LYS A 411 -24.01 -14.05 3.56
N GLU A 412 -23.78 -13.01 2.77
CA GLU A 412 -24.62 -12.68 1.63
C GLU A 412 -24.48 -13.72 0.50
N PRO A 413 -25.59 -14.14 -0.14
CA PRO A 413 -25.57 -15.18 -1.17
C PRO A 413 -24.91 -14.71 -2.48
N TRP A 414 -24.94 -13.40 -2.76
CA TRP A 414 -24.30 -12.81 -3.94
C TRP A 414 -22.78 -12.66 -3.78
N PHE A 415 -22.23 -12.93 -2.59
CA PHE A 415 -20.82 -12.69 -2.29
C PHE A 415 -19.93 -13.88 -2.64
N HIS A 416 -18.93 -13.63 -3.50
CA HIS A 416 -17.98 -14.62 -4.02
C HIS A 416 -16.66 -14.69 -3.23
N GLY A 417 -16.51 -13.91 -2.16
CA GLY A 417 -15.31 -13.90 -1.33
C GLY A 417 -14.48 -12.64 -1.45
N ILE A 418 -13.28 -12.70 -0.89
CA ILE A 418 -12.45 -11.53 -0.58
C ILE A 418 -10.98 -11.80 -0.81
N HIS A 419 -10.25 -10.75 -1.19
CA HIS A 419 -8.80 -10.68 -1.15
C HIS A 419 -8.35 -9.60 -0.18
N ILE A 420 -7.83 -10.01 0.97
CA ILE A 420 -7.41 -9.09 2.04
C ILE A 420 -6.20 -8.27 1.59
N TRP A 421 -6.16 -6.99 1.94
CA TRP A 421 -4.97 -6.15 1.87
C TRP A 421 -4.39 -6.03 3.29
N GLU A 422 -3.23 -6.58 3.62
CA GLU A 422 -2.24 -7.29 2.78
C GLU A 422 -1.33 -8.19 3.63
N TRP A 423 -0.49 -9.00 2.97
CA TRP A 423 0.61 -9.76 3.57
C TRP A 423 1.96 -9.27 3.03
N GLN A 424 2.90 -9.01 3.93
CA GLN A 424 4.24 -8.56 3.59
C GLN A 424 5.26 -9.62 4.02
N SER A 425 5.84 -10.31 3.04
CA SER A 425 6.80 -11.41 3.23
C SER A 425 8.16 -10.88 3.74
N ARG A 426 8.21 -10.47 5.00
CA ARG A 426 9.37 -9.83 5.67
C ARG A 426 9.76 -10.54 6.97
N GLY A 427 9.23 -11.74 7.19
CA GLY A 427 9.41 -12.53 8.42
C GLY A 427 8.41 -12.14 9.53
N ALA A 428 8.65 -12.66 10.73
CA ALA A 428 7.75 -12.51 11.88
C ALA A 428 7.44 -11.04 12.21
N SER A 429 6.15 -10.76 12.43
CA SER A 429 5.64 -9.44 12.82
C SER A 429 5.10 -9.48 14.25
N SER A 430 5.44 -8.48 15.07
CA SER A 430 4.84 -8.28 16.40
C SER A 430 3.42 -7.73 16.37
N GLY A 431 2.92 -7.36 15.17
CA GLY A 431 1.65 -6.67 14.98
C GLY A 431 1.61 -5.23 15.52
N ASN A 432 2.71 -4.73 16.12
CA ASN A 432 2.80 -3.38 16.70
C ASN A 432 3.15 -2.33 15.64
N ASN A 433 2.31 -2.24 14.60
CA ASN A 433 2.47 -1.26 13.52
C ASN A 433 1.10 -0.63 13.20
N THR A 434 1.09 0.42 12.37
CA THR A 434 -0.14 1.10 11.92
C THR A 434 -0.50 0.74 10.48
N ASN A 435 0.06 -0.33 9.93
CA ASN A 435 -0.14 -0.73 8.54
C ASN A 435 -1.40 -1.61 8.40
N PHE A 436 -1.76 -1.90 7.15
CA PHE A 436 -2.87 -2.78 6.79
C PHE A 436 -2.62 -4.26 7.10
N THR A 437 -1.36 -4.66 7.23
CA THR A 437 -0.96 -6.04 7.55
C THR A 437 -1.75 -6.63 8.71
N ILE A 438 -2.00 -7.93 8.66
CA ILE A 438 -2.72 -8.66 9.72
C ILE A 438 -1.78 -9.56 10.53
N GLU A 439 -0.54 -9.72 10.08
CA GLU A 439 0.52 -10.53 10.69
C GLU A 439 0.79 -10.08 12.14
N GLY A 440 0.68 -11.02 13.08
CA GLY A 440 0.85 -10.78 14.51
C GLY A 440 -0.29 -9.99 15.16
N LYS A 441 -1.45 -9.87 14.51
CA LYS A 441 -2.63 -9.15 15.02
C LYS A 441 -3.82 -10.12 15.19
N PRO A 442 -4.72 -9.88 16.16
CA PRO A 442 -5.94 -10.68 16.34
C PRO A 442 -6.82 -10.82 15.09
N SER A 443 -6.76 -9.84 14.19
CA SER A 443 -7.45 -9.88 12.90
C SER A 443 -7.10 -11.13 12.09
N LEU A 444 -5.85 -11.62 12.13
CA LEU A 444 -5.43 -12.83 11.41
C LEU A 444 -6.15 -14.07 11.95
N ASN A 445 -6.18 -14.25 13.28
CA ASN A 445 -6.87 -15.39 13.90
C ASN A 445 -8.39 -15.33 13.72
N LEU A 446 -8.97 -14.13 13.76
CA LEU A 446 -10.37 -13.91 13.41
C LEU A 446 -10.67 -14.33 11.95
N ILE A 447 -9.86 -13.86 10.99
CA ILE A 447 -10.02 -14.22 9.57
C ILE A 447 -9.89 -15.73 9.39
N ALA A 448 -8.87 -16.36 10.01
CA ALA A 448 -8.67 -17.79 9.96
C ALA A 448 -9.90 -18.57 10.48
N LYS A 449 -10.52 -18.10 11.56
CA LYS A 449 -11.78 -18.66 12.10
C LYS A 449 -12.92 -18.64 11.09
N TYR A 450 -13.17 -17.52 10.43
CA TYR A 450 -14.26 -17.39 9.45
C TYR A 450 -13.96 -18.09 8.12
N PHE A 451 -12.69 -18.23 7.76
CA PHE A 451 -12.27 -18.95 6.55
C PHE A 451 -12.35 -20.47 6.73
N LYS A 452 -12.34 -20.97 7.97
CA LYS A 452 -12.62 -22.38 8.26
C LYS A 452 -14.10 -22.69 7.99
N VAL A 453 -14.37 -23.70 7.16
CA VAL A 453 -15.71 -24.26 6.97
C VAL A 453 -15.81 -25.54 7.77
N HIS A 454 -16.79 -25.63 8.66
CA HIS A 454 -17.12 -26.90 9.29
C HIS A 454 -17.82 -27.77 8.24
N LYS A 455 -17.17 -28.87 7.83
CA LYS A 455 -17.83 -29.92 7.06
C LYS A 455 -18.90 -30.53 7.96
N GLN A 456 -20.17 -30.45 7.55
CA GLN A 456 -21.27 -31.14 8.22
C GLN A 456 -21.15 -32.65 8.03
#